data_AF-A0A958R5M6-F1
#
_entry.id   AF-A0A958R5M6-F1
#
_cell.length_a   1.000
_cell.length_b   1.000
_cell.length_c   1.000
_cell.angle_alpha   90.00
_cell.angle_beta   90.00
_cell.angle_gamma   90.00
#
_symmetry.space_group_name_H-M   'P 1'
#
loop_
_entity.id
_entity.type
_entity.pdbx_description
1 polymer ?
#
loop_
_entity_poly.entity_id
_entity_poly.type
_entity_poly.pdbx_seq_one_letter_code
_entity_poly.pdbx_strand_id
1 'polypeptide(L)' 'MEDWPENDYRIFCGNLGNEVNDEILGSIFRRYASFQMARVVRDRRTGKTKGYGFVSFGKPNDFLSALK' A
#
# COMPACT_ATOMS: atom_id res chain seq x y z
N MET A 1 -11.38 12.63 4.75
CA MET A 1 -10.12 11.88 4.93
C MET A 1 -10.32 10.56 4.19
N GLU A 2 -9.28 9.92 3.64
CA GLU A 2 -9.53 8.67 2.89
C GLU A 2 -10.07 7.62 3.86
N ASP A 3 -11.34 7.25 3.69
CA ASP A 3 -12.07 6.37 4.60
C ASP A 3 -11.62 4.92 4.35
N TRP A 4 -10.73 4.45 5.22
CA TRP A 4 -10.26 3.06 5.23
C TRP A 4 -11.30 2.18 5.92
N PRO A 5 -11.50 0.92 5.47
CA PRO A 5 -12.49 0.03 6.06
C PRO A 5 -12.15 -0.40 7.50
N GLU A 6 -13.16 -0.79 8.29
CA GLU A 6 -12.93 -1.50 9.56
C GLU A 6 -12.29 -2.87 9.27
N ASN A 7 -11.29 -3.27 10.06
CA ASN A 7 -10.35 -4.39 9.81
C ASN A 7 -9.35 -4.16 8.67
N ASP A 8 -8.86 -2.93 8.54
CA ASP A 8 -7.78 -2.57 7.64
C ASP A 8 -6.39 -2.78 8.27
N TYR A 9 -5.73 -3.87 7.89
CA TYR A 9 -4.36 -4.16 8.31
C TYR A 9 -3.36 -3.52 7.33
N ARG A 10 -2.81 -2.37 7.71
CA ARG A 10 -1.95 -1.55 6.83
C ARG A 10 -0.47 -1.70 7.08
N ILE A 11 0.25 -1.99 6.01
CA ILE A 11 1.71 -1.90 5.96
C ILE A 11 2.12 -0.53 5.41
N PHE A 12 3.04 0.13 6.11
CA PHE A 12 3.75 1.29 5.59
C PHE A 12 4.90 0.83 4.70
N CYS A 13 4.93 1.32 3.46
CA CYS A 13 5.98 1.03 2.50
C CYS A 13 6.76 2.33 2.23
N GLY A 14 7.97 2.44 2.80
CA GLY A 14 8.86 3.59 2.60
C GLY A 14 9.90 3.36 1.50
N ASN A 15 10.68 4.41 1.22
CA ASN A 15 11.82 4.37 0.30
C ASN A 15 11.45 3.94 -1.14
N LEU A 16 10.25 4.31 -1.58
CA LEU A 16 9.74 3.99 -2.91
C LEU A 16 10.39 4.88 -3.98
N GLY A 17 10.83 4.27 -5.07
CA GLY A 17 11.34 4.98 -6.26
C GLY A 17 10.30 5.89 -6.90
N ASN A 18 10.75 6.85 -7.71
CA ASN A 18 9.88 7.82 -8.38
C ASN A 18 8.92 7.18 -9.39
N GLU A 19 9.33 6.04 -9.94
CA GLU A 19 8.59 5.21 -10.87
C GLU A 19 7.47 4.41 -10.21
N VAL A 20 7.52 4.23 -8.88
CA VAL A 20 6.56 3.39 -8.15
C VAL A 20 5.20 4.09 -8.10
N ASN A 21 4.17 3.38 -8.57
CA ASN A 21 2.77 3.78 -8.50
C ASN A 21 1.93 2.71 -7.78
N ASP A 22 0.65 2.99 -7.57
CA ASP A 22 -0.29 2.12 -6.85
C ASP A 22 -0.36 0.72 -7.48
N GLU A 23 -0.26 0.63 -8.80
CA GLU A 23 -0.30 -0.63 -9.54
C GLU A 23 0.99 -1.45 -9.35
N ILE A 24 2.16 -0.82 -9.47
CA ILE A 24 3.46 -1.47 -9.26
C ILE A 24 3.56 -1.94 -7.81
N LEU A 25 3.24 -1.08 -6.85
CA LEU A 25 3.25 -1.44 -5.44
C LEU A 25 2.26 -2.58 -5.16
N GLY A 26 1.03 -2.48 -5.67
CA GLY A 26 0.01 -3.50 -5.51
C GLY A 26 0.39 -4.84 -6.13
N SER A 27 1.06 -4.85 -7.29
CA SER A 27 1.46 -6.08 -7.98
C SER A 27 2.33 -7.01 -7.12
N ILE A 28 3.14 -6.44 -6.22
CA ILE A 28 4.01 -7.19 -5.31
C ILE A 28 3.18 -7.98 -4.28
N PHE A 29 2.09 -7.36 -3.80
CA PHE A 29 1.24 -7.88 -2.72
C PHE A 29 -0.02 -8.59 -3.22
N ARG A 30 -0.34 -8.56 -4.52
CA ARG A 30 -1.45 -9.33 -5.13
C ARG A 30 -1.35 -10.84 -4.92
N ARG A 31 -0.18 -11.36 -4.55
CA ARG A 31 0.03 -12.77 -4.18
C ARG A 31 -0.73 -13.17 -2.91
N TYR A 32 -1.06 -12.22 -2.04
CA TYR A 32 -1.79 -12.46 -0.80
C TYR A 32 -3.29 -12.39 -1.06
N ALA A 33 -4.02 -13.44 -0.70
CA ALA A 33 -5.43 -13.57 -1.02
C ALA A 33 -6.30 -12.48 -0.38
N SER A 34 -5.89 -11.92 0.77
CA SER A 34 -6.61 -10.83 1.42
C SER A 34 -6.11 -9.42 1.05
N PHE A 35 -5.20 -9.28 0.07
CA PHE A 35 -4.81 -7.97 -0.45
C PHE A 35 -6.05 -7.18 -0.87
N GLN A 36 -6.19 -5.95 -0.35
CA GLN A 36 -7.31 -5.06 -0.66
C GLN A 36 -6.87 -3.98 -1.65
N MET A 37 -5.92 -3.15 -1.24
CA MET A 37 -5.42 -2.06 -2.08
C MET A 37 -3.99 -1.66 -1.73
N ALA A 38 -3.35 -0.97 -2.68
CA ALA A 38 -2.09 -0.27 -2.47
C ALA A 38 -2.26 1.19 -2.91
N ARG A 39 -1.67 2.12 -2.16
CA ARG A 39 -1.71 3.55 -2.46
C ARG A 39 -0.37 4.20 -2.21
N VAL A 40 0.24 4.77 -3.24
CA VAL A 40 1.44 5.60 -3.16
C VAL A 40 1.02 7.03 -2.84
N VAL A 41 1.60 7.61 -1.79
CA VAL A 41 1.29 8.98 -1.42
C VAL A 41 2.03 9.93 -2.35
N ARG A 42 1.24 10.79 -3.00
CA ARG A 42 1.73 11.80 -3.94
C ARG A 42 1.41 13.20 -3.41
N ASP A 43 2.27 14.14 -3.73
CA ASP A 43 2.01 15.56 -3.51
C ASP A 43 0.87 16.01 -4.43
N ARG A 44 -0.21 16.54 -3.84
CA ARG A 44 -1.43 16.89 -4.59
C ARG A 44 -1.23 18.04 -5.59
N ARG A 45 -0.22 18.89 -5.40
CA ARG A 45 0.04 20.04 -6.25
C ARG A 45 0.92 19.68 -7.45
N THR A 46 1.91 18.82 -7.23
CA THR A 46 2.93 18.48 -8.23
C THR A 46 2.74 17.09 -8.86
N GLY A 47 1.89 16.24 -8.27
CA GLY A 47 1.68 14.85 -8.70
C GLY A 47 2.85 13.91 -8.42
N LYS A 48 3.96 14.42 -7.88
CA LYS A 48 5.17 13.66 -7.57
C LYS A 48 4.95 12.77 -6.36
N THR A 49 5.52 11.57 -6.39
CA THR A 49 5.53 10.69 -5.21
C THR A 49 6.29 11.33 -4.05
N LYS A 50 5.83 11.07 -2.83
CA LYS A 50 6.55 11.43 -1.60
C LYS A 50 7.54 10.34 -1.16
N GLY A 51 7.71 9.28 -1.96
CA GLY A 51 8.63 8.17 -1.67
C GLY A 51 8.08 7.17 -0.66
N TYR A 52 6.77 7.18 -0.40
CA TYR A 52 6.12 6.21 0.48
C TYR A 52 4.69 5.91 0.04
N GLY A 53 4.17 4.79 0.53
CA GLY A 53 2.82 4.32 0.27
C GLY A 53 2.32 3.40 1.37
N PHE A 54 1.10 2.93 1.21
CA PHE A 54 0.43 2.02 2.11
C PHE A 54 -0.17 0.85 1.35
N VAL A 55 -0.15 -0.32 1.98
CA VAL A 55 -0.80 -1.53 1.47
C VAL A 55 -1.74 -2.05 2.54
N SER A 56 -2.96 -2.36 2.12
CA SER A 56 -4.06 -2.81 2.98
C SER A 56 -4.37 -4.29 2.74
N PHE A 57 -4.56 -5.02 3.83
CA PHE A 57 -5.02 -6.41 3.84
C PHE A 57 -6.30 -6.54 4.68
N GLY A 58 -7.17 -7.46 4.28
CA GLY A 58 -8.39 -7.78 5.03
C GLY A 58 -8.19 -8.85 6.10
N LYS A 59 -7.03 -9.53 6.15
CA LYS A 59 -6.73 -10.55 7.16
C LYS A 59 -5.40 -10.28 7.87
N PRO A 60 -5.33 -10.48 9.20
CA PRO A 60 -4.11 -10.27 9.98
C PRO A 60 -3.00 -11.25 9.59
N ASN A 61 -3.35 -12.48 9.20
CA ASN A 61 -2.35 -13.49 8.82
C ASN A 61 -1.54 -13.09 7.59
N ASP A 62 -2.19 -12.55 6.56
CA ASP A 62 -1.51 -12.10 5.35
C ASP A 62 -0.70 -10.83 5.62
N PHE A 63 -1.22 -9.92 6.43
CA PHE A 63 -0.49 -8.75 6.92
C PHE A 63 0.82 -9.15 7.63
N LEU A 64 0.75 -10.08 8.59
CA LEU A 64 1.94 -10.58 9.29
C LEU A 64 2.91 -11.31 8.34
N SER A 65 2.39 -12.03 7.36
CA SER A 65 3.18 -12.73 6.36
C SER A 65 3.86 -11.79 5.37
N ALA A 66 3.27 -10.61 5.11
CA ALA A 66 3.82 -9.57 4.24
C ALA A 66 4.81 -8.63 4.95
N LEU A 67 4.83 -8.63 6.29
CA LEU A 67 5.82 -7.91 7.11
C LEU A 67 7.15 -8.66 7.30
N LYS A 68 7.15 -9.98 7.08
CA LYS A 68 8.36 -10.82 7.17
C LYS A 68 9.23 -10.68 5.93
#